data_AF-A0A947HMI0-F1
#
_entry.id   AF-A0A947HMI0-F1
#
_cell.length_a   1.000
_cell.length_b   1.000
_cell.length_c   1.000
_cell.angle_alpha   90.00
_cell.angle_beta   90.00
_cell.angle_gamma   90.00
#
_symmetry.space_group_name_H-M   'P 1'
#
loop_
_entity.id
_entity.type
_entity.pdbx_description
1 polymer ?
#
loop_
_entity_poly.entity_id
_entity_poly.type
_entity_poly.pdbx_seq_one_letter_code
_entity_poly.pdbx_strand_id
1 'polypeptide(L)'
;MGPGSATILDDTVFDVLSHTGNVVTATASRVSGLSVVGQPYRAVVRLKNLEITGGAQVLAPGDVLVLEGDVAGGDLTRFHEGTASSLTGSTIDLQGVTPATTSGTIVATSLLCSGCP
;
A
#
# COMPACT_ATOMS: atom_id res chain seq x y z
N MET A 1 25.84 2.17 -7.54
CA MET A 1 24.51 1.58 -7.25
C MET A 1 23.59 2.75 -6.96
N GLY A 2 22.62 3.02 -7.83
CA GLY A 2 21.67 4.11 -7.59
C GLY A 2 20.73 3.75 -6.45
N PRO A 3 20.22 4.72 -5.67
CA PRO A 3 19.14 4.44 -4.73
C PRO A 3 17.97 3.84 -5.52
N GLY A 4 17.34 2.79 -4.98
CA GLY A 4 16.08 2.28 -5.53
C GLY A 4 15.03 3.40 -5.57
N SER A 5 14.01 3.25 -6.40
CA SER A 5 12.87 4.17 -6.41
C SER A 5 12.31 4.31 -4.99
N ALA A 6 12.15 5.56 -4.53
CA ALA A 6 11.60 5.81 -3.20
C ALA A 6 10.22 5.16 -3.07
N THR A 7 10.03 4.41 -1.99
CA THR A 7 8.84 3.63 -1.71
C THR A 7 7.98 4.28 -0.63
N ILE A 8 6.74 3.84 -0.47
CA ILE A 8 5.87 4.35 0.61
C ILE A 8 6.44 3.94 1.98
N LEU A 9 7.18 2.82 2.05
CA LEU A 9 7.81 2.36 3.29
C LEU A 9 9.02 3.20 3.71
N ASP A 10 9.59 3.97 2.79
CA ASP A 10 10.63 4.97 3.10
C ASP A 10 10.04 6.23 3.74
N ASP A 11 8.72 6.43 3.63
CA ASP A 11 8.03 7.53 4.28
C ASP A 11 7.84 7.27 5.78
N THR A 12 7.70 8.35 6.54
CA THR A 12 7.25 8.23 7.93
C THR A 12 5.74 7.99 7.96
N VAL A 13 5.34 6.76 8.30
CA VAL A 13 3.92 6.36 8.42
C VAL A 13 3.43 6.57 9.86
N PHE A 14 2.19 7.04 9.99
CA PHE A 14 1.52 7.25 11.28
C PHE A 14 0.16 6.58 11.25
N ASP A 15 -0.21 5.91 12.35
CA ASP A 15 -1.57 5.39 12.48
C ASP A 15 -2.51 6.53 12.86
N VAL A 16 -3.53 6.75 12.03
CA VAL A 16 -4.62 7.68 12.32
C VAL A 16 -5.53 7.06 13.37
N LEU A 17 -5.61 7.69 14.55
CA LEU A 17 -6.45 7.26 15.66
C LEU A 17 -7.88 7.81 15.54
N SER A 18 -8.01 9.05 15.07
CA SER A 18 -9.30 9.68 14.81
C SER A 18 -9.15 10.84 13.83
N HIS A 19 -10.25 11.22 13.17
CA HIS A 19 -10.28 12.44 12.37
C HIS A 19 -11.64 13.14 12.47
N THR A 20 -11.62 14.47 12.43
CA THR A 20 -12.74 15.33 12.06
C THR A 20 -12.42 15.97 10.71
N GLY A 21 -13.34 16.75 10.13
CA GLY A 21 -13.14 17.35 8.80
C GLY A 21 -11.82 18.13 8.65
N ASN A 22 -11.28 18.69 9.75
CA ASN A 22 -10.05 19.47 9.74
C ASN A 22 -9.04 19.12 10.86
N VAL A 23 -9.28 18.05 11.64
CA VAL A 23 -8.38 17.61 12.71
C VAL A 23 -8.09 16.14 12.54
N VAL A 24 -6.82 15.75 12.53
CA VAL A 24 -6.39 14.35 12.56
C VAL A 24 -5.63 14.12 13.86
N THR A 25 -6.00 13.08 14.58
CA THR A 25 -5.24 12.57 15.73
C THR A 25 -4.48 11.33 15.28
N ALA A 26 -3.18 11.28 15.53
CA ALA A 26 -2.33 10.14 15.21
C ALA A 26 -1.52 9.71 16.44
N THR A 27 -0.90 8.54 16.38
CA THR A 27 -0.02 8.03 17.46
C THR A 27 1.06 9.06 17.85
N ALA A 28 1.04 9.48 19.12
CA ALA A 28 1.67 10.69 19.64
C ALA A 28 3.20 10.75 19.55
N SER A 29 3.87 9.61 19.42
CA SER A 29 5.34 9.51 19.54
C SER A 29 6.12 10.16 18.39
N ARG A 30 5.46 10.61 17.31
CA ARG A 30 6.14 11.18 16.12
C ARG A 30 5.44 12.39 15.48
N VAL A 31 4.25 12.80 15.92
CA VAL A 31 3.48 13.93 15.33
C VAL A 31 4.24 15.26 15.44
N SER A 32 5.14 15.42 16.41
CA SER A 32 5.99 16.62 16.55
C SER A 32 6.93 16.87 15.36
N GLY A 33 7.16 15.88 14.50
CA GLY A 33 7.91 16.04 13.24
C GLY A 33 7.09 16.62 12.07
N LEU A 34 5.77 16.73 12.22
CA LEU A 34 4.84 17.24 11.20
C LEU A 34 4.77 18.78 11.19
N SER A 35 5.69 19.46 11.88
CA SER A 35 5.61 20.89 12.15
C SER A 35 6.09 21.79 11.00
N VAL A 36 6.28 21.25 9.79
CA VAL A 36 6.71 22.07 8.64
C VAL A 36 5.49 22.47 7.83
N VAL A 37 5.14 23.75 7.91
CA VAL A 37 4.08 24.35 7.10
C VAL A 37 4.42 24.18 5.62
N GLY A 38 3.42 23.75 4.83
CA GLY A 38 3.54 23.61 3.37
C GLY A 38 4.01 22.24 2.88
N GLN A 39 4.25 21.28 3.78
CA GLN A 39 4.50 19.89 3.37
C GLN A 39 3.18 19.16 3.06
N PRO A 40 3.05 18.53 1.88
CA PRO A 40 1.88 17.73 1.56
C PRO A 40 1.88 16.43 2.36
N TYR A 41 0.71 16.05 2.87
CA TYR A 41 0.47 14.77 3.50
C TYR A 41 -0.56 13.98 2.68
N ARG A 42 -0.41 12.66 2.65
CA ARG A 42 -1.34 11.75 1.98
C ARG A 42 -1.74 10.62 2.90
N ALA A 43 -2.98 10.16 2.77
CA ALA A 43 -3.44 8.95 3.44
C ALA A 43 -3.00 7.72 2.64
N VAL A 44 -2.56 6.68 3.33
CA VAL A 44 -2.26 5.37 2.75
C VAL A 44 -3.09 4.30 3.44
N VAL A 45 -3.63 3.36 2.67
CA VAL A 45 -4.21 2.13 3.20
C VAL A 45 -3.09 1.12 3.39
N ARG A 46 -2.76 0.83 4.65
CA ARG A 46 -1.72 -0.14 5.01
C ARG A 46 -2.34 -1.49 5.34
N LEU A 47 -2.00 -2.49 4.54
CA LEU A 47 -2.47 -3.85 4.67
C LEU A 47 -1.29 -4.72 5.06
N LYS A 48 -1.44 -5.49 6.16
CA LYS A 48 -0.42 -6.47 6.52
C LYS A 48 -0.31 -7.52 5.42
N ASN A 49 -1.44 -8.11 5.05
CA ASN A 49 -1.55 -9.12 4.01
C ASN A 49 -2.71 -8.75 3.08
N LEU A 50 -2.62 -9.11 1.81
CA LEU A 50 -3.72 -8.95 0.87
C LEU A 50 -3.79 -10.15 -0.08
N GLU A 51 -5.00 -10.70 -0.19
CA GLU A 51 -5.40 -11.69 -1.17
C GLU A 51 -6.73 -11.21 -1.76
N ILE A 52 -6.85 -11.28 -3.08
CA ILE A 52 -8.08 -10.90 -3.79
C ILE A 52 -8.48 -12.07 -4.67
N THR A 53 -9.59 -12.73 -4.37
CA THR A 53 -10.04 -13.92 -5.10
C THR A 53 -11.54 -13.89 -5.37
N GLY A 54 -12.05 -14.90 -6.08
CA GLY A 54 -13.48 -15.07 -6.31
C GLY A 54 -14.12 -13.95 -7.14
N GLY A 55 -13.34 -13.25 -7.96
CA GLY A 55 -13.81 -12.09 -8.73
C GLY A 55 -13.99 -10.82 -7.89
N ALA A 56 -13.43 -10.78 -6.68
CA ALA A 56 -13.49 -9.58 -5.83
C ALA A 56 -12.76 -8.41 -6.49
N GLN A 57 -13.32 -7.21 -6.31
CA GLN A 57 -12.77 -5.96 -6.83
C GLN A 57 -12.55 -5.00 -5.67
N VAL A 58 -11.31 -4.54 -5.50
CA VAL A 58 -10.93 -3.61 -4.43
C VAL A 58 -10.59 -2.27 -5.06
N LEU A 59 -11.34 -1.23 -4.66
CA LEU A 59 -11.08 0.15 -5.03
C LEU A 59 -10.57 0.93 -3.82
N ALA A 60 -9.32 1.36 -3.89
CA ALA A 60 -8.72 2.29 -2.95
C ALA A 60 -8.47 3.63 -3.68
N PRO A 61 -9.22 4.70 -3.41
CA PRO A 61 -9.03 5.97 -4.12
C PRO A 61 -7.68 6.64 -3.81
N GLY A 62 -6.97 6.20 -2.76
CA GLY A 62 -5.65 6.69 -2.36
C GLY A 62 -4.53 5.69 -2.67
N ASP A 63 -3.44 5.84 -1.92
CA ASP A 63 -2.29 4.93 -2.02
C ASP A 63 -2.52 3.66 -1.18
N VAL A 64 -1.97 2.54 -1.63
CA VAL A 64 -2.06 1.23 -0.96
C VAL A 64 -0.65 0.72 -0.70
N LEU A 65 -0.40 0.28 0.54
CA LEU A 65 0.83 -0.37 0.96
C LEU A 65 0.50 -1.78 1.45
N VAL A 66 1.07 -2.81 0.81
CA VAL A 66 0.96 -4.21 1.19
C VAL A 66 2.32 -4.70 1.68
N LEU A 67 2.37 -5.28 2.89
CA LEU A 67 3.64 -5.64 3.56
C LEU A 67 4.03 -7.11 3.39
N GLU A 68 3.06 -7.98 3.20
CA GLU A 68 3.21 -9.43 3.12
C GLU A 68 2.18 -9.99 2.14
N GLY A 69 2.47 -11.17 1.62
CA GLY A 69 1.71 -11.83 0.59
C GLY A 69 0.41 -12.45 1.11
N ASP A 70 -0.04 -13.45 0.38
CA ASP A 70 -1.29 -14.17 0.62
C ASP A 70 -1.19 -15.08 1.86
N VAL A 71 -2.07 -14.83 2.85
CA VAL A 71 -2.20 -15.66 4.05
C VAL A 71 -3.01 -16.92 3.80
N ALA A 72 -4.10 -16.85 3.02
CA ALA A 72 -4.98 -18.01 2.85
C ALA A 72 -4.37 -19.04 1.88
N GLY A 73 -3.64 -18.58 0.87
CA GLY A 73 -2.82 -19.41 0.00
C GLY A 73 -1.52 -19.92 0.66
N GLY A 74 -1.15 -19.37 1.82
CA GLY A 74 0.05 -19.76 2.57
C GLY A 74 1.37 -19.25 1.96
N ASP A 75 1.33 -18.26 1.07
CA ASP A 75 2.51 -17.64 0.45
C ASP A 75 2.63 -16.18 0.85
N LEU A 76 3.27 -15.94 2.00
CA LEU A 76 3.54 -14.59 2.51
C LEU A 76 4.59 -13.83 1.68
N THR A 77 5.19 -14.44 0.67
CA THR A 77 6.22 -13.82 -0.19
C THR A 77 5.66 -13.36 -1.52
N ARG A 78 4.42 -13.73 -1.84
CA ARG A 78 3.78 -13.34 -3.10
C ARG A 78 2.40 -12.74 -2.88
N PHE A 79 2.15 -11.66 -3.61
CA PHE A 79 0.82 -11.11 -3.76
C PHE A 79 0.09 -11.87 -4.88
N HIS A 80 -1.04 -12.50 -4.54
CA HIS A 80 -1.87 -13.23 -5.50
C HIS A 80 -3.16 -12.46 -5.78
N GLU A 81 -3.39 -12.21 -7.07
CA GLU A 81 -4.66 -11.69 -7.55
C GLU A 81 -5.38 -12.78 -8.35
N GLY A 82 -6.53 -13.22 -7.89
CA GLY A 82 -7.32 -14.28 -8.49
C GLY A 82 -7.88 -13.91 -9.86
N THR A 83 -8.36 -14.92 -10.59
CA THR A 83 -9.01 -14.73 -11.88
C THR A 83 -10.22 -13.80 -11.76
N ALA A 84 -10.32 -12.83 -12.68
CA ALA A 84 -11.38 -11.82 -12.73
C ALA A 84 -11.46 -10.91 -11.48
N SER A 85 -10.41 -10.87 -10.66
CA SER A 85 -10.26 -9.90 -9.58
C SER A 85 -9.61 -8.61 -10.08
N SER A 86 -9.66 -7.56 -9.26
CA SER A 86 -8.95 -6.31 -9.51
C SER A 86 -8.55 -5.58 -8.21
N LEU A 87 -7.41 -4.92 -8.26
CA LEU A 87 -6.98 -3.92 -7.28
C LEU A 87 -6.73 -2.59 -8.00
N THR A 88 -7.47 -1.56 -7.61
CA THR A 88 -7.31 -0.20 -8.14
C THR A 88 -6.84 0.74 -7.06
N GLY A 89 -5.74 1.46 -7.32
CA GLY A 89 -5.12 2.43 -6.43
C GLY A 89 -4.54 3.62 -7.19
N SER A 90 -4.19 4.70 -6.48
CA SER A 90 -3.32 5.72 -7.06
C SER A 90 -1.90 5.15 -7.16
N THR A 91 -1.24 4.97 -6.02
CA THR A 91 0.01 4.19 -5.91
C THR A 91 -0.27 2.85 -5.25
N ILE A 92 0.33 1.77 -5.76
CA ILE A 92 0.33 0.46 -5.09
C ILE A 92 1.78 0.09 -4.79
N ASP A 93 2.12 -0.08 -3.52
CA ASP A 93 3.44 -0.50 -3.05
C ASP A 93 3.38 -1.91 -2.45
N LEU A 94 4.05 -2.85 -3.10
CA LEU A 94 4.14 -4.26 -2.74
C LEU A 94 5.50 -4.53 -2.09
N GLN A 95 5.59 -4.26 -0.80
CA GLN A 95 6.85 -4.33 -0.07
C GLN A 95 7.22 -5.74 0.30
N GLY A 96 8.41 -6.18 -0.13
CA GLY A 96 8.94 -7.50 0.23
C GLY A 96 8.17 -8.67 -0.39
N VAL A 97 7.25 -8.40 -1.33
CA VAL A 97 6.47 -9.43 -2.02
C VAL A 97 6.58 -9.28 -3.52
N THR A 98 6.68 -10.40 -4.23
CA THR A 98 6.63 -10.40 -5.69
C THR A 98 5.18 -10.52 -6.13
N PRO A 99 4.69 -9.71 -7.09
CA PRO A 99 3.42 -9.99 -7.75
C PRO A 99 3.52 -11.39 -8.37
N ALA A 100 2.71 -12.32 -7.91
CA ALA A 100 2.55 -13.57 -8.64
C ALA A 100 1.91 -13.22 -9.99
N THR A 101 2.46 -13.73 -11.08
CA THR A 101 1.84 -13.53 -12.39
C THR A 101 0.52 -14.30 -12.40
N THR A 102 -0.58 -13.59 -12.21
CA THR A 102 -1.94 -14.13 -12.20
C THR A 102 -2.89 -13.27 -13.04
N SER A 103 -4.00 -13.87 -13.48
CA SER A 103 -4.95 -13.42 -14.52
C SER A 103 -5.84 -12.20 -14.16
N GLY A 104 -5.52 -11.49 -13.09
CA GLY A 104 -6.22 -10.29 -12.63
C GLY A 104 -5.77 -9.00 -13.33
N THR A 105 -6.30 -7.85 -12.89
CA THR A 105 -5.87 -6.52 -13.31
C THR A 105 -5.56 -5.62 -12.11
N ILE A 106 -4.28 -5.34 -11.93
CA ILE A 106 -3.80 -4.23 -11.09
C ILE A 106 -3.85 -2.94 -11.91
N VAL A 107 -4.57 -1.93 -11.41
CA VAL A 107 -4.60 -0.60 -12.00
C VAL A 107 -4.03 0.40 -11.00
N ALA A 108 -2.85 0.94 -11.30
CA ALA A 108 -2.23 2.01 -10.54
C ALA A 108 -1.63 3.07 -11.48
N THR A 109 -1.58 4.32 -11.03
CA THR A 109 -0.76 5.34 -11.72
C THR A 109 0.73 5.07 -11.52
N SER A 110 1.09 4.45 -10.39
CA SER A 110 2.43 3.95 -10.10
C SER A 110 2.38 2.63 -9.33
N LEU A 111 3.17 1.65 -9.77
CA LEU A 111 3.40 0.39 -9.07
C LEU A 111 4.83 0.37 -8.53
N LEU A 112 4.96 0.20 -7.21
CA LEU A 112 6.23 0.11 -6.49
C LEU A 112 6.36 -1.32 -5.95
N CYS A 113 7.52 -1.93 -6.13
CA CYS A 113 7.78 -3.31 -5.70
C CYS A 113 9.27 -3.59 -5.69
N SER A 114 9.74 -4.36 -4.72
CA SER A 114 11.14 -4.80 -4.64
C SER A 114 11.38 -5.96 -5.62
N GLY A 115 11.48 -5.66 -6.92
CA GLY A 115 11.86 -6.62 -7.96
C GLY A 115 10.77 -7.03 -8.96
N CYS A 116 9.83 -6.14 -9.30
CA CYS A 116 9.11 -6.34 -10.55
C CYS A 116 10.07 -6.21 -11.75
N PRO A 117 9.81 -6.95 -12.85
CA PRO A 117 10.55 -6.76 -14.10
C PRO A 117 10.43 -5.33 -14.65
#